data_AF-A0A7C8RD90-F1
#
_entry.id   AF-A0A7C8RD90-F1
#
_cell.length_a   1.000
_cell.length_b   1.000
_cell.length_c   1.000
_cell.angle_alpha   90.00
_cell.angle_beta   90.00
_cell.angle_gamma   90.00
#
_symmetry.space_group_name_H-M   'P 1'
#
loop_
_entity.id
_entity.type
_entity.pdbx_description
1 polymer ?
#
loop_
_entity_poly.entity_id
_entity_poly.type
_entity_poly.pdbx_seq_one_letter_code
_entity_poly.pdbx_strand_id
1 'polypeptide(L)'
;MPHGSIVPSVRNVTLNNLVQPEMQSDFGNIDATASVLSPAINVICYKLNQTAVQWFISNNSSDTRQGLLDPEAQRIFNFDPSSSQSLSIPSEGQYLAPSFISLPPPFNVAIFASAGYTDPSMYMLTAANATISPSYTLCAIRSLLTSRCSTTYLSASGGGNVTTNCSPDNQNSLSHSLPSTNHETYQSQFKDISTALAYALSLNVADAALSRILGIFATSTVPGFNPSLPSVAEALAILYANAIVLSSVGAQFGADEKSNSYAGVDPYLYQLPTTESFNARIRTVDYASGVSAGWQASFYVVLAGVMVMNVFCLVYFFVARGLVFDITEIENLFCVAFNSRSDGTAVDFSSRMARRRDGFYGKGPRGKQFGLAFHVDCEEDERFHLYKRD
;
A
#
# COMPACT_ATOMS: atom_id res chain seq x y z
N MET A 1 -0.14 13.74 -5.64
CA MET A 1 -0.41 12.91 -4.46
C MET A 1 -1.59 12.00 -4.77
N PRO A 2 -1.66 10.78 -4.21
CA PRO A 2 -2.76 9.87 -4.51
C PRO A 2 -4.09 10.38 -3.99
N HIS A 3 -5.16 10.06 -4.71
CA HIS A 3 -6.51 10.34 -4.26
C HIS A 3 -6.91 9.37 -3.15
N GLY A 4 -7.13 9.88 -1.95
CA GLY A 4 -7.35 9.12 -0.73
C GLY A 4 -8.60 8.25 -0.76
N SER A 5 -9.66 8.65 -1.48
CA SER A 5 -10.89 7.86 -1.60
C SER A 5 -10.74 6.56 -2.40
N ILE A 6 -9.63 6.33 -3.12
CA ILE A 6 -9.47 5.08 -3.88
C ILE A 6 -9.39 3.86 -2.97
N VAL A 7 -8.73 3.97 -1.82
CA VAL A 7 -8.61 2.87 -0.85
C VAL A 7 -9.98 2.42 -0.31
N PRO A 8 -10.83 3.30 0.27
CA PRO A 8 -12.15 2.89 0.72
C PRO A 8 -13.07 2.46 -0.43
N SER A 9 -12.93 3.03 -1.63
CA SER A 9 -13.70 2.58 -2.80
C SER A 9 -13.38 1.14 -3.17
N VAL A 10 -12.10 0.77 -3.29
CA VAL A 10 -11.69 -0.60 -3.63
C VAL A 10 -12.06 -1.60 -2.52
N ARG A 11 -12.00 -1.17 -1.25
CA ARG A 11 -12.38 -2.01 -0.10
C ARG A 11 -13.90 -2.15 0.09
N ASN A 12 -14.73 -1.40 -0.65
CA ASN A 12 -16.19 -1.49 -0.54
C ASN A 12 -16.74 -2.71 -1.29
N VAL A 13 -16.87 -3.84 -0.57
CA VAL A 13 -17.34 -5.12 -1.11
C VAL A 13 -18.80 -5.03 -1.57
N THR A 14 -19.66 -4.28 -0.88
CA THR A 14 -21.09 -4.20 -1.18
C THR A 14 -21.38 -3.58 -2.54
N LEU A 15 -20.59 -2.58 -2.94
CA LEU A 15 -20.79 -1.88 -4.21
C LEU A 15 -20.01 -2.50 -5.37
N ASN A 16 -18.75 -2.90 -5.12
CA ASN A 16 -17.84 -3.30 -6.18
C ASN A 16 -17.65 -4.82 -6.30
N ASN A 17 -18.16 -5.59 -5.34
CA ASN A 17 -18.03 -7.06 -5.29
C ASN A 17 -16.59 -7.57 -5.47
N LEU A 18 -15.60 -6.78 -5.04
CA LEU A 18 -14.17 -7.14 -5.11
C LEU A 18 -13.79 -8.00 -3.91
N VAL A 19 -13.28 -9.20 -4.17
CA VAL A 19 -12.76 -10.10 -3.14
C VAL A 19 -11.50 -9.50 -2.53
N GLN A 20 -11.56 -9.18 -1.25
CA GLN A 20 -10.43 -8.59 -0.54
C GLN A 20 -9.40 -9.66 -0.13
N PRO A 21 -8.10 -9.33 -0.09
CA PRO A 21 -7.03 -10.25 0.31
C PRO A 21 -7.28 -10.96 1.65
N GLU A 22 -7.86 -10.24 2.61
CA GLU A 22 -8.13 -10.74 3.97
C GLU A 22 -9.19 -11.87 3.97
N MET A 23 -10.05 -11.92 2.95
CA MET A 23 -11.04 -13.00 2.78
C MET A 23 -10.47 -14.24 2.07
N GLN A 24 -9.25 -14.15 1.52
CA GLN A 24 -8.67 -15.15 0.64
C GLN A 24 -7.33 -15.66 1.17
N SER A 25 -7.34 -16.26 2.37
CA SER A 25 -6.25 -17.07 2.94
C SER A 25 -4.83 -16.53 2.66
N ASP A 26 -4.62 -15.21 2.68
CA ASP A 26 -3.36 -14.50 2.44
C ASP A 26 -2.70 -14.64 1.04
N PHE A 27 -3.44 -15.05 0.00
CA PHE A 27 -2.91 -15.14 -1.38
C PHE A 27 -3.56 -14.17 -2.38
N GLY A 28 -4.62 -13.47 -1.95
CA GLY A 28 -5.30 -12.48 -2.80
C GLY A 28 -4.47 -11.22 -2.99
N ASN A 29 -4.28 -10.78 -4.24
CA ASN A 29 -3.71 -9.46 -4.54
C ASN A 29 -4.69 -8.64 -5.39
N ILE A 30 -4.82 -7.35 -5.08
CA ILE A 30 -5.60 -6.40 -5.88
C ILE A 30 -4.67 -5.30 -6.34
N ASP A 31 -4.62 -5.08 -7.66
CA ASP A 31 -4.00 -3.91 -8.28
C ASP A 31 -5.10 -3.11 -8.98
N ALA A 32 -5.43 -1.95 -8.42
CA ALA A 32 -6.46 -1.05 -8.91
C ALA A 32 -5.81 0.28 -9.34
N THR A 33 -5.85 0.57 -10.63
CA THR A 33 -5.41 1.86 -11.19
C THR A 33 -6.64 2.67 -11.57
N ALA A 34 -6.86 3.78 -10.88
CA ALA A 34 -8.00 4.66 -11.03
C ALA A 34 -7.65 5.94 -11.81
N SER A 35 -8.53 6.29 -12.75
CA SER A 35 -8.48 7.54 -13.53
C SER A 35 -9.34 8.58 -12.83
N VAL A 36 -8.76 9.27 -11.83
CA VAL A 36 -9.45 10.26 -11.00
C VAL A 36 -8.61 11.51 -10.85
N LEU A 37 -9.23 12.63 -10.44
CA LEU A 37 -8.49 13.81 -10.04
C LEU A 37 -7.51 13.48 -8.93
N SER A 38 -6.27 13.92 -9.09
CA SER A 38 -5.24 13.74 -8.08
C SER A 38 -4.96 15.06 -7.39
N PRO A 39 -4.96 15.11 -6.04
CA PRO A 39 -4.52 16.28 -5.33
C PRO A 39 -3.02 16.52 -5.51
N ALA A 40 -2.63 17.77 -5.59
CA ALA A 40 -1.25 18.20 -5.62
C ALA A 40 -1.06 19.48 -4.80
N ILE A 41 0.09 19.60 -4.18
CA ILE A 41 0.47 20.77 -3.40
C ILE A 41 1.44 21.61 -4.20
N ASN A 42 1.21 22.91 -4.20
CA ASN A 42 2.09 23.90 -4.81
C ASN A 42 2.60 24.80 -3.68
N VAL A 43 3.92 24.75 -3.45
CA VAL A 43 4.60 25.62 -2.48
C VAL A 43 5.59 26.48 -3.24
N ILE A 44 5.33 27.78 -3.25
CA ILE A 44 6.24 28.78 -3.85
C ILE A 44 6.85 29.56 -2.71
N CYS A 45 8.17 29.65 -2.68
CA CYS A 45 8.91 30.43 -1.68
C CYS A 45 9.82 31.44 -2.37
N TYR A 46 9.91 32.63 -1.78
CA TYR A 46 10.77 33.71 -2.24
C TYR A 46 11.48 34.36 -1.06
N LYS A 47 12.79 34.59 -1.21
CA LYS A 47 13.62 35.23 -0.20
C LYS A 47 13.49 36.75 -0.33
N LEU A 48 13.02 37.40 0.72
CA LEU A 48 12.83 38.85 0.82
C LEU A 48 14.02 39.50 1.52
N ASN A 49 14.35 40.70 1.05
CA ASN A 49 15.29 41.59 1.74
C ASN A 49 14.62 42.27 2.95
N GLN A 50 15.44 42.76 3.88
CA GLN A 50 14.96 43.34 5.15
C GLN A 50 14.14 44.63 4.98
N THR A 51 14.31 45.35 3.87
CA THR A 51 13.49 46.51 3.52
C THR A 51 12.18 46.09 2.85
N ALA A 52 12.22 45.11 1.94
CA ALA A 52 11.07 44.61 1.21
C ALA A 52 10.04 43.92 2.13
N VAL A 53 10.51 43.23 3.18
CA VAL A 53 9.60 42.53 4.12
C VAL A 53 8.66 43.49 4.85
N GLN A 54 9.06 44.76 5.05
CA GLN A 54 8.25 45.75 5.77
C GLN A 54 6.90 46.01 5.10
N TRP A 55 6.83 45.86 3.77
CA TRP A 55 5.59 46.03 3.02
C TRP A 55 4.52 44.98 3.37
N PHE A 56 4.93 43.83 3.90
CA PHE A 56 4.03 42.76 4.35
C PHE A 56 3.63 42.88 5.82
N ILE A 57 4.06 43.92 6.55
CA ILE A 57 3.75 44.08 7.97
C ILE A 57 2.62 45.10 8.13
N SER A 58 1.59 44.70 8.88
CA SER A 58 0.50 45.58 9.28
C SER A 58 0.95 46.46 10.44
N ASN A 59 0.74 47.76 10.31
CA ASN A 59 0.74 48.66 11.46
C ASN A 59 -0.71 48.97 11.84
N ASN A 60 -1.09 48.72 13.08
CA ASN A 60 -2.46 48.95 13.58
C ASN A 60 -2.96 50.41 13.49
N SER A 61 -2.13 51.33 12.98
CA SER A 61 -2.40 52.76 12.89
C SER A 61 -2.64 53.28 11.47
N SER A 62 -2.38 52.51 10.40
CA SER A 62 -2.66 52.97 9.03
C SER A 62 -3.15 51.86 8.09
N ASP A 63 -4.16 52.19 7.28
CA ASP A 63 -4.67 51.32 6.21
C ASP A 63 -3.70 51.15 5.04
N THR A 64 -2.53 51.79 5.08
CA THR A 64 -1.52 51.76 4.03
C THR A 64 -0.29 50.96 4.45
N ARG A 65 0.24 50.16 3.51
CA ARG A 65 1.50 49.42 3.67
C ARG A 65 2.68 50.38 3.60
N GLN A 66 3.71 50.11 4.40
CA GLN A 66 4.94 50.89 4.41
C GLN A 66 6.03 50.25 3.54
N GLY A 67 6.76 51.05 2.77
CA GLY A 67 7.83 50.59 1.90
C GLY A 67 7.37 50.29 0.47
N LEU A 68 8.27 49.69 -0.31
CA LEU A 68 8.03 49.33 -1.71
C LEU A 68 7.82 47.82 -1.82
N LEU A 69 6.75 47.40 -2.49
CA LEU A 69 6.56 46.01 -2.87
C LEU A 69 7.72 45.58 -3.79
N ASP A 70 8.39 44.50 -3.43
CA ASP A 70 9.42 43.91 -4.28
C ASP A 70 8.81 43.47 -5.63
N PRO A 71 9.25 44.01 -6.77
CA PRO A 71 8.71 43.67 -8.08
C PRO A 71 8.80 42.18 -8.41
N GLU A 72 9.83 41.49 -7.91
CA GLU A 72 10.01 40.06 -8.13
C GLU A 72 9.03 39.24 -7.27
N ALA A 73 8.83 39.63 -6.01
CA ALA A 73 7.80 39.02 -5.16
C ALA A 73 6.41 39.24 -5.76
N GLN A 74 6.12 40.44 -6.26
CA GLN A 74 4.88 40.74 -6.96
C GLN A 74 4.68 39.82 -8.17
N ARG A 75 5.71 39.65 -9.02
CA ARG A 75 5.64 38.79 -10.21
C ARG A 75 5.45 37.32 -9.87
N ILE A 76 6.19 36.82 -8.87
CA ILE A 76 6.19 35.39 -8.49
C ILE A 76 4.84 34.99 -7.89
N PHE A 77 4.32 35.79 -6.96
CA PHE A 77 3.07 35.47 -6.30
C PHE A 77 1.84 36.06 -7.00
N ASN A 78 2.04 36.91 -8.01
CA ASN A 78 1.02 37.65 -8.74
C ASN A 78 0.12 38.48 -7.80
N PHE A 79 0.76 39.25 -6.92
CA PHE A 79 0.08 40.11 -5.95
C PHE A 79 -0.51 41.36 -6.59
N ASP A 80 -1.63 41.82 -6.03
CA ASP A 80 -2.15 43.15 -6.27
C ASP A 80 -1.13 44.21 -5.76
N PRO A 81 -0.67 45.14 -6.62
CA PRO A 81 0.30 46.18 -6.23
C PRO A 81 -0.27 47.22 -5.26
N SER A 82 -1.58 47.23 -5.00
CA SER A 82 -2.20 48.19 -4.10
C SER A 82 -1.55 48.18 -2.73
N SER A 83 -1.17 49.37 -2.26
CA SER A 83 -0.65 49.55 -0.90
C SER A 83 -1.75 49.51 0.16
N SER A 84 -3.02 49.35 -0.19
CA SER A 84 -4.12 49.32 0.79
C SER A 84 -4.23 47.94 1.46
N GLN A 85 -4.23 47.92 2.80
CA GLN A 85 -4.43 46.71 3.60
C GLN A 85 -5.90 46.34 3.77
N SER A 86 -6.83 47.28 3.55
CA SER A 86 -8.27 47.08 3.76
C SER A 86 -8.99 46.35 2.61
N LEU A 87 -8.25 45.98 1.56
CA LEU A 87 -8.80 45.25 0.43
C LEU A 87 -9.21 43.83 0.83
N SER A 88 -10.51 43.54 0.73
CA SER A 88 -11.07 42.19 0.87
C SER A 88 -11.09 41.41 -0.44
N ILE A 89 -10.92 42.08 -1.58
CA ILE A 89 -10.96 41.51 -2.93
C ILE A 89 -9.79 42.11 -3.73
N PRO A 90 -8.90 41.29 -4.32
CA PRO A 90 -7.83 41.79 -5.18
C PRO A 90 -8.37 42.24 -6.56
N SER A 91 -7.56 43.01 -7.28
CA SER A 91 -7.80 43.34 -8.68
C SER A 91 -7.92 42.10 -9.57
N GLU A 92 -8.59 42.23 -10.70
CA GLU A 92 -8.90 41.10 -11.59
C GLU A 92 -7.63 40.32 -12.00
N GLY A 93 -7.64 39.01 -11.76
CA GLY A 93 -6.53 38.12 -12.08
C GLY A 93 -5.33 38.20 -11.13
N GLN A 94 -5.43 38.89 -9.99
CA GLN A 94 -4.36 39.02 -8.99
C GLN A 94 -4.76 38.42 -7.64
N TYR A 95 -3.78 38.20 -6.76
CA TYR A 95 -3.97 37.71 -5.40
C TYR A 95 -3.78 38.82 -4.36
N LEU A 96 -4.49 38.70 -3.24
CA LEU A 96 -4.30 39.62 -2.12
C LEU A 96 -2.96 39.33 -1.44
N ALA A 97 -2.13 40.35 -1.30
CA ALA A 97 -0.86 40.16 -0.63
C ALA A 97 -1.02 39.98 0.89
N PRO A 98 -0.23 39.12 1.55
CA PRO A 98 -0.38 38.87 2.98
C PRO A 98 -0.05 40.09 3.83
N SER A 99 -0.67 40.17 5.01
CA SER A 99 -0.38 41.22 6.00
C SER A 99 -0.16 40.58 7.37
N PHE A 100 1.10 40.51 7.81
CA PHE A 100 1.48 39.92 9.09
C PHE A 100 1.45 40.99 10.19
N ILE A 101 1.05 40.61 11.40
CA ILE A 101 0.94 41.54 12.54
C ILE A 101 2.34 42.05 12.96
N SER A 102 3.36 41.21 12.87
CA SER A 102 4.72 41.56 13.25
C SER A 102 5.73 40.69 12.52
N LEU A 103 6.99 41.15 12.48
CA LEU A 103 8.08 40.35 11.96
C LEU A 103 8.37 39.19 12.94
N PRO A 104 8.43 37.94 12.46
CA PRO A 104 8.83 36.83 13.30
C PRO A 104 10.30 37.02 13.74
N PRO A 105 10.64 36.71 15.00
CA PRO A 105 12.02 36.69 15.44
C PRO A 105 12.78 35.52 14.77
N PRO A 106 14.12 35.50 14.82
CA PRO A 106 14.92 34.43 14.21
C PRO A 106 14.45 33.04 14.62
N PHE A 107 14.41 32.10 13.68
CA PHE A 107 13.89 30.74 13.85
C PHE A 107 12.39 30.59 14.10
N ASN A 108 11.63 31.69 14.03
CA ASN A 108 10.18 31.63 14.13
C ASN A 108 9.51 31.93 12.80
N VAL A 109 8.20 31.68 12.79
CA VAL A 109 7.37 31.80 11.61
C VAL A 109 6.10 32.57 11.95
N ALA A 110 5.71 33.49 11.08
CA ALA A 110 4.40 34.11 11.08
C ALA A 110 3.54 33.49 9.96
N ILE A 111 2.25 33.28 10.25
CA ILE A 111 1.29 32.70 9.31
C ILE A 111 0.19 33.73 9.03
N PHE A 112 -0.25 33.78 7.78
CA PHE A 112 -1.36 34.61 7.36
C PHE A 112 -2.20 33.82 6.35
N ALA A 113 -3.51 33.78 6.57
CA ALA A 113 -4.47 33.32 5.60
C ALA A 113 -5.58 34.38 5.48
N SER A 114 -5.93 34.72 4.24
CA SER A 114 -7.00 35.69 4.02
C SER A 114 -8.34 35.10 4.46
N ALA A 115 -9.20 35.93 5.06
CA ALA A 115 -10.55 35.53 5.45
C ALA A 115 -11.50 35.40 4.24
N GLY A 116 -11.10 35.87 3.05
CA GLY A 116 -11.91 35.83 1.83
C GLY A 116 -11.80 34.49 1.08
N TYR A 117 -12.80 34.20 0.24
CA TYR A 117 -12.88 32.94 -0.52
C TYR A 117 -12.06 32.93 -1.83
N THR A 118 -11.47 34.06 -2.23
CA THR A 118 -10.90 34.24 -3.57
C THR A 118 -9.42 33.86 -3.67
N ASP A 119 -8.62 34.11 -2.63
CA ASP A 119 -7.22 33.71 -2.61
C ASP A 119 -7.09 32.26 -2.09
N PRO A 120 -6.54 31.30 -2.85
CA PRO A 120 -6.39 29.92 -2.43
C PRO A 120 -5.17 29.65 -1.53
N SER A 121 -4.43 30.69 -1.15
CA SER A 121 -3.12 30.55 -0.52
C SER A 121 -3.17 30.73 1.00
N MET A 122 -2.41 29.90 1.71
CA MET A 122 -1.91 30.25 3.04
C MET A 122 -0.47 30.76 2.89
N TYR A 123 -0.17 31.91 3.50
CA TYR A 123 1.14 32.53 3.47
C TYR A 123 1.88 32.32 4.77
N MET A 124 3.19 32.11 4.63
CA MET A 124 4.09 31.82 5.73
C MET A 124 5.36 32.65 5.59
N LEU A 125 5.68 33.42 6.61
CA LEU A 125 6.90 34.23 6.66
C LEU A 125 7.86 33.60 7.67
N THR A 126 8.97 33.08 7.18
CA THR A 126 10.00 32.42 8.01
C THR A 126 11.20 33.36 8.19
N ALA A 127 11.72 33.47 9.41
CA ALA A 127 12.93 34.24 9.69
C ALA A 127 14.13 33.31 9.81
N ALA A 128 15.12 33.49 8.93
CA ALA A 128 16.38 32.79 9.01
C ALA A 128 17.25 33.28 10.18
N ASN A 129 18.21 32.46 10.58
CA ASN A 129 19.26 32.88 11.51
C ASN A 129 20.23 33.84 10.83
N ALA A 130 20.31 35.06 11.32
CA ALA A 130 21.46 35.91 11.07
C ALA A 130 21.65 36.85 12.25
N THR A 131 22.87 36.83 12.81
CA THR A 131 23.32 37.72 13.88
C THR A 131 23.46 39.18 13.43
N ILE A 132 23.36 39.47 12.11
CA ILE A 132 23.64 40.79 11.53
C ILE A 132 22.46 41.32 10.68
N SER A 133 21.65 40.46 10.05
CA SER A 133 20.42 40.86 9.34
C SER A 133 19.55 39.64 8.99
N PRO A 134 18.40 39.41 9.64
CA PRO A 134 17.55 38.25 9.34
C PRO A 134 17.07 38.31 7.89
N SER A 135 17.36 37.25 7.11
CA SER A 135 16.74 37.07 5.80
C SER A 135 15.38 36.42 5.98
N TYR A 136 14.35 36.99 5.39
CA TYR A 136 13.00 36.48 5.48
C TYR A 136 12.68 35.66 4.23
N THR A 137 12.01 34.53 4.40
CA THR A 137 11.48 33.77 3.25
C THR A 137 9.97 33.74 3.35
N LEU A 138 9.31 34.34 2.36
CA LEU A 138 7.86 34.31 2.19
C LEU A 138 7.49 33.10 1.35
N CYS A 139 6.59 32.27 1.85
CA CYS A 139 6.07 31.11 1.14
C CYS A 139 4.56 31.21 1.00
N ALA A 140 4.04 30.76 -0.14
CA ALA A 140 2.61 30.56 -0.39
C ALA A 140 2.36 29.06 -0.61
N ILE A 141 1.42 28.52 0.16
CA ILE A 141 1.00 27.11 0.09
C ILE A 141 -0.40 27.06 -0.51
N ARG A 142 -0.53 26.35 -1.63
CA ARG A 142 -1.78 26.15 -2.38
C ARG A 142 -2.00 24.67 -2.66
N SER A 143 -3.27 24.27 -2.75
CA SER A 143 -3.63 22.95 -3.29
C SER A 143 -4.22 23.13 -4.68
N LEU A 144 -3.97 22.15 -5.54
CA LEU A 144 -4.57 22.03 -6.85
C LEU A 144 -5.04 20.60 -7.08
N LEU A 145 -6.12 20.44 -7.82
CA LEU A 145 -6.53 19.16 -8.37
C LEU A 145 -6.04 19.07 -9.81
N THR A 146 -5.44 17.93 -10.17
CA THR A 146 -4.94 17.69 -11.54
C THR A 146 -5.52 16.40 -12.11
N SER A 147 -5.97 16.45 -13.36
CA SER A 147 -6.45 15.29 -14.13
C SER A 147 -5.33 14.53 -14.84
N ARG A 148 -4.09 15.03 -14.79
CA ARG A 148 -2.93 14.45 -15.50
C ARG A 148 -2.35 13.20 -14.84
N CYS A 149 -2.71 12.96 -13.58
CA CYS A 149 -2.21 11.83 -12.83
C CYS A 149 -3.25 10.71 -12.74
N SER A 150 -2.80 9.48 -12.48
CA SER A 150 -3.62 8.36 -12.05
C SER A 150 -3.20 7.89 -10.67
N THR A 151 -4.13 7.33 -9.90
CA THR A 151 -3.85 6.74 -8.58
C THR A 151 -3.88 5.23 -8.67
N THR A 152 -2.82 4.56 -8.23
CA THR A 152 -2.72 3.10 -8.21
C THR A 152 -2.69 2.61 -6.77
N TYR A 153 -3.64 1.74 -6.41
CA TYR A 153 -3.69 1.04 -5.14
C TYR A 153 -3.33 -0.42 -5.36
N LEU A 154 -2.26 -0.86 -4.70
CA LEU A 154 -1.84 -2.25 -4.68
C LEU A 154 -2.04 -2.79 -3.27
N SER A 155 -2.82 -3.85 -3.14
CA SER A 155 -3.10 -4.55 -1.89
C SER A 155 -2.61 -5.98 -1.99
N ALA A 156 -1.78 -6.40 -1.04
CA ALA A 156 -1.31 -7.77 -0.88
C ALA A 156 -1.47 -8.21 0.57
N SER A 157 -1.31 -9.51 0.85
CA SER A 157 -1.45 -10.07 2.21
C SER A 157 -0.49 -9.47 3.25
N GLY A 158 0.64 -8.89 2.82
CA GLY A 158 1.59 -8.18 3.69
C GLY A 158 1.35 -6.67 3.87
N GLY A 159 0.32 -6.11 3.21
CA GLY A 159 0.02 -4.68 3.27
C GLY A 159 -0.38 -4.07 1.93
N GLY A 160 -0.75 -2.79 1.96
CA GLY A 160 -1.15 -2.04 0.77
C GLY A 160 -0.25 -0.82 0.53
N ASN A 161 -0.06 -0.47 -0.73
CA ASN A 161 0.64 0.73 -1.15
C ASN A 161 -0.26 1.54 -2.10
N VAL A 162 -0.27 2.86 -1.92
CA VAL A 162 -0.98 3.79 -2.80
C VAL A 162 0.05 4.69 -3.45
N THR A 163 0.08 4.68 -4.78
CA THR A 163 1.06 5.44 -5.58
C THR A 163 0.34 6.29 -6.62
N THR A 164 1.05 7.27 -7.16
CA THR A 164 0.55 8.08 -8.28
C THR A 164 1.49 8.04 -9.45
N ASN A 165 0.92 7.96 -10.65
CA ASN A 165 1.66 8.13 -11.89
C ASN A 165 1.21 9.43 -12.56
N CYS A 166 2.12 10.40 -12.65
CA CYS A 166 1.91 11.69 -13.29
C CYS A 166 2.75 11.86 -14.57
N SER A 167 3.23 10.76 -15.15
CA SER A 167 3.99 10.79 -16.41
C SER A 167 3.13 11.39 -17.53
N PRO A 168 3.69 12.23 -18.43
CA PRO A 168 2.93 12.83 -19.52
C PRO A 168 2.28 11.79 -20.46
N ASP A 169 2.87 10.61 -20.59
CA ASP A 169 2.38 9.51 -21.44
C ASP A 169 1.43 8.53 -20.70
N ASN A 170 0.91 8.93 -19.54
CA ASN A 170 0.06 8.06 -18.73
C ASN A 170 -1.33 7.85 -19.36
N GLN A 171 -1.53 6.69 -19.98
CA GLN A 171 -2.82 6.29 -20.58
C GLN A 171 -3.97 6.14 -19.56
N ASN A 172 -3.66 5.96 -18.28
CA ASN A 172 -4.66 5.81 -17.21
C ASN A 172 -4.99 7.15 -16.53
N SER A 173 -4.47 8.28 -17.00
CA SER A 173 -4.85 9.57 -16.44
C SER A 173 -6.30 9.93 -16.81
N LEU A 174 -6.95 10.72 -15.94
CA LEU A 174 -8.28 11.23 -16.24
C LEU A 174 -8.29 12.08 -17.51
N SER A 175 -7.25 12.89 -17.72
CA SER A 175 -7.06 13.74 -18.91
C SER A 175 -6.99 12.96 -20.22
N HIS A 176 -6.51 11.71 -20.19
CA HIS A 176 -6.49 10.84 -21.37
C HIS A 176 -7.90 10.32 -21.71
N SER A 177 -8.68 9.93 -20.70
CA SER A 177 -10.07 9.48 -20.89
C SER A 177 -11.04 10.61 -21.26
N LEU A 178 -10.79 11.82 -20.77
CA LEU A 178 -11.61 13.01 -20.94
C LEU A 178 -10.74 14.20 -21.36
N PRO A 179 -10.36 14.32 -22.65
CA PRO A 179 -9.42 15.33 -23.14
C PRO A 179 -9.87 16.78 -22.91
N SER A 180 -11.18 17.00 -22.75
CA SER A 180 -11.75 18.31 -22.44
C SER A 180 -11.51 18.77 -20.99
N THR A 181 -11.00 17.90 -20.10
CA THR A 181 -10.86 18.15 -18.65
C THR A 181 -9.42 18.48 -18.21
N ASN A 182 -8.67 19.23 -19.02
CA ASN A 182 -7.33 19.74 -18.65
C ASN A 182 -7.41 20.92 -17.65
N HIS A 183 -8.18 20.76 -16.57
CA HIS A 183 -8.34 21.78 -15.55
C HIS A 183 -7.47 21.43 -14.34
N GLU A 184 -6.27 22.00 -14.30
CA GLU A 184 -5.57 22.20 -13.04
C GLU A 184 -6.32 23.29 -12.27
N THR A 185 -7.05 22.89 -11.24
CA THR A 185 -7.94 23.81 -10.51
C THR A 185 -7.42 24.00 -9.10
N TYR A 186 -7.05 25.23 -8.78
CA TYR A 186 -6.68 25.62 -7.42
C TYR A 186 -7.88 25.51 -6.49
N GLN A 187 -7.66 24.92 -5.32
CA GLN A 187 -8.69 24.72 -4.31
C GLN A 187 -8.64 25.86 -3.29
N SER A 188 -9.59 26.78 -3.37
CA SER A 188 -9.60 27.97 -2.52
C SER A 188 -9.78 27.67 -1.04
N GLN A 189 -10.54 26.62 -0.72
CA GLN A 189 -10.83 26.20 0.65
C GLN A 189 -9.64 25.48 1.33
N PHE A 190 -8.64 25.03 0.56
CA PHE A 190 -7.51 24.31 1.15
C PHE A 190 -6.68 25.20 2.08
N LYS A 191 -6.70 26.53 1.91
CA LYS A 191 -6.01 27.45 2.82
C LYS A 191 -6.49 27.32 4.26
N ASP A 192 -7.77 26.99 4.48
CA ASP A 192 -8.36 26.90 5.81
C ASP A 192 -7.88 25.62 6.51
N ILE A 193 -7.87 24.50 5.78
CA ILE A 193 -7.24 23.23 6.20
C ILE A 193 -5.76 23.47 6.50
N SER A 194 -5.09 24.20 5.60
CA SER A 194 -3.67 24.48 5.69
C SER A 194 -3.31 25.31 6.92
N THR A 195 -4.16 26.27 7.25
CA THR A 195 -4.03 27.15 8.43
C THR A 195 -4.29 26.36 9.71
N ALA A 196 -5.34 25.53 9.75
CA ALA A 196 -5.62 24.66 10.89
C ALA A 196 -4.47 23.68 11.16
N LEU A 197 -3.90 23.09 10.10
CA LEU A 197 -2.72 22.24 10.22
C LEU A 197 -1.50 23.01 10.74
N ALA A 198 -1.29 24.24 10.27
CA ALA A 198 -0.17 25.06 10.73
C ALA A 198 -0.24 25.34 12.24
N TYR A 199 -1.45 25.59 12.76
CA TYR A 199 -1.69 25.73 14.19
C TYR A 199 -1.51 24.41 14.94
N ALA A 200 -2.00 23.29 14.40
CA ALA A 200 -1.79 21.98 15.00
C ALA A 200 -0.31 21.59 15.10
N LEU A 201 0.51 22.04 14.13
CA LEU A 201 1.96 21.88 14.11
C LEU A 201 2.71 22.93 14.95
N SER A 202 1.99 23.82 15.64
CA SER A 202 2.54 24.91 16.46
C SER A 202 3.51 25.83 15.69
N LEU A 203 3.31 25.98 14.38
CA LEU A 203 4.20 26.78 13.53
C LEU A 203 4.11 28.29 13.84
N ASN A 204 3.03 28.75 14.46
CA ASN A 204 2.82 30.14 14.86
C ASN A 204 3.29 30.45 16.31
N VAL A 205 3.85 29.47 17.01
CA VAL A 205 4.28 29.63 18.40
C VAL A 205 5.77 29.97 18.44
N ALA A 206 6.16 30.79 19.42
CA ALA A 206 7.56 31.10 19.64
C ALA A 206 8.35 29.83 20.02
N ASP A 207 9.56 29.68 19.46
CA ASP A 207 10.51 28.61 19.79
C ASP A 207 9.99 27.18 19.54
N ALA A 208 9.02 27.01 18.63
CA ALA A 208 8.59 25.70 18.22
C ALA A 208 9.70 24.93 17.48
N ALA A 209 9.79 23.62 17.69
CA ALA A 209 10.83 22.80 17.06
C ALA A 209 10.73 22.82 15.52
N LEU A 210 9.51 22.77 14.98
CA LEU A 210 9.27 22.78 13.54
C LEU A 210 9.54 24.16 12.92
N SER A 211 9.17 25.26 13.58
CA SER A 211 9.51 26.61 13.11
C SER A 211 11.02 26.79 13.05
N ARG A 212 11.75 26.29 14.06
CA ARG A 212 13.21 26.33 14.10
C ARG A 212 13.86 25.57 12.96
N ILE A 213 13.37 24.38 12.64
CA ILE A 213 13.86 23.57 11.50
C ILE A 213 13.66 24.34 10.18
N LEU A 214 12.49 24.94 9.97
CA LEU A 214 12.23 25.75 8.79
C LEU A 214 13.11 27.00 8.73
N GLY A 215 13.37 27.64 9.88
CA GLY A 215 14.33 28.73 10.00
C GLY A 215 15.74 28.32 9.61
N ILE A 216 16.18 27.09 9.92
CA ILE A 216 17.47 26.54 9.47
C ILE A 216 17.47 26.36 7.94
N PHE A 217 16.42 25.80 7.34
CA PHE A 217 16.34 25.67 5.88
C PHE A 217 16.31 27.03 5.16
N ALA A 218 15.81 28.08 5.81
CA ALA A 218 15.84 29.45 5.28
C ALA A 218 17.24 30.11 5.33
N THR A 219 18.23 29.52 6.01
CA THR A 219 19.58 30.12 6.17
C THR A 219 20.53 29.93 5.00
N SER A 220 20.09 29.38 3.86
CA SER A 220 20.98 29.24 2.70
C SER A 220 21.58 30.60 2.30
N THR A 221 22.90 30.71 2.43
CA THR A 221 23.70 31.92 2.19
C THR A 221 24.13 32.05 0.73
N VAL A 222 24.07 30.96 -0.02
CA VAL A 222 24.50 30.90 -1.42
C VAL A 222 23.31 31.20 -2.33
N PRO A 223 23.49 32.01 -3.40
CA PRO A 223 22.49 32.12 -4.46
C PRO A 223 22.36 30.78 -5.18
N GLY A 224 21.44 29.93 -4.71
CA GLY A 224 21.18 28.61 -5.27
C GLY A 224 20.59 27.66 -4.23
N PHE A 225 19.90 26.63 -4.72
CA PHE A 225 19.45 25.52 -3.89
C PHE A 225 20.67 24.70 -3.45
N ASN A 226 20.75 24.39 -2.16
CA ASN A 226 21.76 23.47 -1.66
C ASN A 226 21.28 22.04 -1.95
N PRO A 227 21.97 21.24 -2.80
CA PRO A 227 21.52 19.89 -3.11
C PRO A 227 21.57 18.93 -1.91
N SER A 228 22.25 19.30 -0.82
CA SER A 228 22.37 18.50 0.39
C SER A 228 21.39 18.89 1.51
N LEU A 229 20.61 19.96 1.33
CA LEU A 229 19.61 20.41 2.32
C LEU A 229 18.29 20.71 1.60
N PRO A 230 17.15 20.23 2.12
CA PRO A 230 15.86 20.56 1.53
C PRO A 230 15.62 22.07 1.62
N SER A 231 15.02 22.63 0.58
CA SER A 231 14.50 23.98 0.61
C SER A 231 13.30 24.10 1.56
N VAL A 232 12.98 25.33 1.99
CA VAL A 232 11.77 25.60 2.78
C VAL A 232 10.51 25.11 2.04
N ALA A 233 10.49 25.25 0.70
CA ALA A 233 9.38 24.78 -0.13
C ALA A 233 9.21 23.25 -0.10
N GLU A 234 10.31 22.50 -0.26
CA GLU A 234 10.28 21.03 -0.21
C GLU A 234 9.91 20.52 1.18
N ALA A 235 10.46 21.14 2.23
CA ALA A 235 10.12 20.80 3.61
C ALA A 235 8.63 21.00 3.89
N LEU A 236 8.05 22.12 3.44
CA LEU A 236 6.62 22.39 3.57
C LEU A 236 5.78 21.44 2.72
N ALA A 237 6.20 21.13 1.49
CA ALA A 237 5.47 20.20 0.63
C ALA A 237 5.34 18.81 1.28
N ILE A 238 6.42 18.31 1.90
CA ILE A 238 6.41 17.04 2.63
C ILE A 238 5.57 17.14 3.91
N LEU A 239 5.71 18.23 4.67
CA LEU A 239 4.97 18.46 5.91
C LEU A 239 3.44 18.45 5.68
N TYR A 240 3.00 18.95 4.53
CA TYR A 240 1.59 19.02 4.14
C TYR A 240 1.11 17.84 3.28
N ALA A 241 2.00 16.92 2.89
CA ALA A 241 1.68 15.81 1.98
C ALA A 241 0.59 14.89 2.54
N ASN A 242 0.63 14.57 3.84
CA ASN A 242 -0.40 13.71 4.44
C ASN A 242 -1.75 14.42 4.51
N ALA A 243 -1.76 15.72 4.81
CA ALA A 243 -2.98 16.49 4.90
C ALA A 243 -3.70 16.59 3.56
N ILE A 244 -2.96 16.73 2.44
CA ILE A 244 -3.60 16.80 1.14
C ILE A 244 -4.19 15.45 0.69
N VAL A 245 -3.51 14.34 1.00
CA VAL A 245 -4.05 12.98 0.75
C VAL A 245 -5.31 12.76 1.58
N LEU A 246 -5.28 13.09 2.87
CA LEU A 246 -6.45 12.97 3.75
C LEU A 246 -7.60 13.89 3.33
N SER A 247 -7.30 15.10 2.86
CA SER A 247 -8.34 16.03 2.38
C SER A 247 -9.08 15.53 1.13
N SER A 248 -8.50 14.59 0.39
CA SER A 248 -9.15 13.97 -0.76
C SER A 248 -10.02 12.76 -0.39
N VAL A 249 -10.02 12.33 0.88
CA VAL A 249 -10.93 11.27 1.35
C VAL A 249 -12.34 11.85 1.46
N GLY A 250 -13.29 11.25 0.76
CA GLY A 250 -14.66 11.76 0.62
C GLY A 250 -14.82 12.93 -0.36
N ALA A 251 -13.74 13.35 -1.05
CA ALA A 251 -13.83 14.31 -2.13
C ALA A 251 -14.32 13.66 -3.45
N GLN A 252 -14.83 14.49 -4.34
CA GLN A 252 -15.33 14.11 -5.66
C GLN A 252 -14.21 13.53 -6.54
N PHE A 253 -14.53 12.56 -7.40
CA PHE A 253 -13.52 11.88 -8.23
C PHE A 253 -13.21 12.58 -9.56
N GLY A 254 -14.18 13.30 -10.13
CA GLY A 254 -14.09 13.99 -11.41
C GLY A 254 -14.01 15.51 -11.29
N ALA A 255 -13.76 16.15 -12.43
CA ALA A 255 -13.55 17.60 -12.55
C ALA A 255 -14.82 18.40 -12.84
N ASP A 256 -15.87 17.74 -13.30
CA ASP A 256 -17.12 18.34 -13.74
C ASP A 256 -18.29 17.34 -13.63
N GLU A 257 -19.52 17.83 -13.79
CA GLU A 257 -20.73 17.01 -13.77
C GLU A 257 -20.68 15.88 -14.82
N LYS A 258 -20.00 16.09 -15.96
CA LYS A 258 -19.85 15.10 -17.01
C LYS A 258 -18.91 13.95 -16.62
N SER A 259 -17.81 14.24 -15.93
CA SER A 259 -16.85 13.25 -15.45
C SER A 259 -17.34 12.50 -14.21
N ASN A 260 -18.22 13.12 -13.40
CA ASN A 260 -18.84 12.45 -12.24
C ASN A 260 -20.04 11.55 -12.61
N SER A 261 -20.21 11.20 -13.89
CA SER A 261 -21.37 10.40 -14.38
C SER A 261 -22.74 11.07 -14.13
N TYR A 262 -22.75 12.36 -13.78
CA TYR A 262 -23.94 13.21 -13.56
C TYR A 262 -24.32 14.05 -14.79
N ALA A 263 -23.80 13.71 -15.97
CA ALA A 263 -24.02 14.46 -17.20
C ALA A 263 -25.53 14.65 -17.48
N GLY A 264 -26.02 15.89 -17.35
CA GLY A 264 -27.42 16.23 -17.63
C GLY A 264 -28.38 16.08 -16.44
N VAL A 265 -27.87 16.00 -15.20
CA VAL A 265 -28.68 15.93 -13.98
C VAL A 265 -28.52 17.21 -13.17
N ASP A 266 -29.62 17.83 -12.77
CA ASP A 266 -29.63 19.08 -12.00
C ASP A 266 -28.87 18.91 -10.66
N PRO A 267 -27.86 19.75 -10.35
CA PRO A 267 -27.00 19.59 -9.16
C PRO A 267 -27.77 19.72 -7.82
N TYR A 268 -29.02 20.19 -7.84
CA TYR A 268 -29.90 20.29 -6.68
C TYR A 268 -30.69 19.01 -6.35
N LEU A 269 -30.63 17.97 -7.19
CA LEU A 269 -31.40 16.73 -7.00
C LEU A 269 -30.72 15.69 -6.09
N TYR A 270 -29.43 15.84 -5.76
CA TYR A 270 -28.72 14.90 -4.90
C TYR A 270 -28.55 15.44 -3.48
N GLN A 271 -28.96 14.64 -2.49
CA GLN A 271 -28.52 14.82 -1.11
C GLN A 271 -27.08 14.32 -1.00
N LEU A 272 -26.14 15.21 -0.65
CA LEU A 272 -24.79 14.80 -0.26
C LEU A 272 -24.86 14.14 1.14
N PRO A 273 -24.11 13.06 1.40
CA PRO A 273 -23.18 12.37 0.49
C PRO A 273 -23.86 11.41 -0.50
N THR A 274 -23.32 11.30 -1.72
CA THR A 274 -23.80 10.41 -2.79
C THR A 274 -22.68 9.51 -3.31
N THR A 275 -23.03 8.39 -3.92
CA THR A 275 -22.06 7.45 -4.53
C THR A 275 -21.72 7.91 -5.95
N GLU A 276 -20.42 8.08 -6.21
CA GLU A 276 -19.88 8.44 -7.52
C GLU A 276 -19.16 7.25 -8.17
N SER A 277 -19.27 7.14 -9.49
CA SER A 277 -18.54 6.16 -10.30
C SER A 277 -17.34 6.79 -10.99
N PHE A 278 -16.25 6.05 -11.08
CA PHE A 278 -15.04 6.45 -11.81
C PHE A 278 -14.50 5.28 -12.63
N ASN A 279 -13.74 5.61 -13.68
CA ASN A 279 -13.10 4.59 -14.51
C ASN A 279 -11.84 4.05 -13.81
N ALA A 280 -11.72 2.73 -13.74
CA ALA A 280 -10.56 2.07 -13.14
C ALA A 280 -10.24 0.77 -13.86
N ARG A 281 -8.94 0.48 -13.94
CA ARG A 281 -8.43 -0.82 -14.36
C ARG A 281 -8.10 -1.63 -13.11
N ILE A 282 -8.76 -2.77 -12.95
CA ILE A 282 -8.58 -3.65 -11.81
C ILE A 282 -7.96 -4.96 -12.30
N ARG A 283 -6.94 -5.42 -11.58
CA ARG A 283 -6.35 -6.74 -11.74
C ARG A 283 -6.38 -7.42 -10.38
N THR A 284 -7.15 -8.49 -10.28
CA THR A 284 -7.15 -9.36 -9.10
C THR A 284 -6.35 -10.61 -9.40
N VAL A 285 -5.68 -11.13 -8.36
CA VAL A 285 -5.06 -12.45 -8.37
C VAL A 285 -5.74 -13.23 -7.26
N ASP A 286 -6.63 -14.13 -7.66
CA ASP A 286 -7.47 -14.89 -6.73
C ASP A 286 -6.79 -16.19 -6.28
N TYR A 287 -5.74 -16.62 -6.98
CA TYR A 287 -4.99 -17.81 -6.64
C TYR A 287 -3.55 -17.72 -7.14
N ALA A 288 -2.60 -17.98 -6.24
CA ALA A 288 -1.20 -18.21 -6.58
C ALA A 288 -0.81 -19.63 -6.15
N SER A 289 -0.57 -20.52 -7.11
CA SER A 289 0.10 -21.79 -6.85
C SER A 289 1.61 -21.60 -7.00
N GLY A 290 2.35 -21.57 -5.89
CA GLY A 290 3.81 -21.45 -5.92
C GLY A 290 4.40 -20.78 -4.68
N VAL A 291 5.70 -20.47 -4.77
CA VAL A 291 6.46 -19.78 -3.70
C VAL A 291 5.95 -18.34 -3.59
N SER A 292 5.18 -18.04 -2.55
CA SER A 292 4.73 -16.67 -2.24
C SER A 292 5.66 -15.95 -1.26
N ALA A 293 6.42 -16.70 -0.45
CA ALA A 293 7.36 -16.15 0.53
C ALA A 293 8.70 -16.88 0.53
N GLY A 294 9.80 -16.15 0.75
CA GLY A 294 11.17 -16.70 0.67
C GLY A 294 11.45 -17.88 1.61
N TRP A 295 10.75 -17.96 2.76
CA TRP A 295 10.90 -19.08 3.70
C TRP A 295 10.22 -20.37 3.23
N GLN A 296 9.20 -20.28 2.37
CA GLN A 296 8.46 -21.44 1.86
C GLN A 296 9.33 -22.35 0.98
N ALA A 297 10.46 -21.85 0.47
CA ALA A 297 11.47 -22.66 -0.21
C ALA A 297 11.97 -23.83 0.65
N SER A 298 11.98 -23.68 1.98
CA SER A 298 12.41 -24.75 2.90
C SER A 298 11.47 -25.96 2.90
N PHE A 299 10.17 -25.76 2.65
CA PHE A 299 9.19 -26.85 2.58
C PHE A 299 9.38 -27.74 1.35
N TYR A 300 9.96 -27.22 0.26
CA TYR A 300 10.28 -28.02 -0.92
C TYR A 300 11.34 -29.10 -0.64
N VAL A 301 12.23 -28.87 0.31
CA VAL A 301 13.20 -29.89 0.75
C VAL A 301 12.49 -31.07 1.41
N VAL A 302 11.49 -30.79 2.24
CA VAL A 302 10.66 -31.82 2.89
C VAL A 302 9.81 -32.56 1.86
N LEU A 303 9.16 -31.83 0.94
CA LEU A 303 8.37 -32.41 -0.15
C LEU A 303 9.22 -33.30 -1.07
N ALA A 304 10.45 -32.89 -1.39
CA ALA A 304 11.39 -33.73 -2.14
C ALA A 304 11.74 -35.01 -1.37
N GLY A 305 11.96 -34.91 -0.06
CA GLY A 305 12.18 -36.08 0.81
C GLY A 305 10.99 -37.06 0.80
N VAL A 306 9.76 -36.54 0.89
CA VAL A 306 8.53 -37.35 0.81
C VAL A 306 8.38 -37.99 -0.57
N MET A 307 8.68 -37.26 -1.65
CA MET A 307 8.68 -37.82 -3.00
C MET A 307 9.67 -38.97 -3.13
N VAL A 308 10.91 -38.78 -2.64
CA VAL A 308 11.94 -39.82 -2.66
C VAL A 308 11.51 -41.05 -1.87
N MET A 309 10.95 -40.88 -0.66
CA MET A 309 10.44 -42.00 0.14
C MET A 309 9.30 -42.75 -0.57
N ASN A 310 8.35 -42.04 -1.17
CA ASN A 310 7.27 -42.67 -1.93
C ASN A 310 7.80 -43.43 -3.17
N VAL A 311 8.82 -42.89 -3.85
CA VAL A 311 9.49 -43.60 -4.96
C VAL A 311 10.20 -44.85 -4.45
N PHE A 312 10.89 -44.80 -3.30
CA PHE A 312 11.48 -45.98 -2.68
C PHE A 312 10.43 -47.04 -2.33
N CYS A 313 9.30 -46.65 -1.74
CA CYS A 313 8.19 -47.57 -1.46
C CYS A 313 7.62 -48.18 -2.74
N LEU A 314 7.46 -47.38 -3.80
CA LEU A 314 6.98 -47.84 -5.10
C LEU A 314 7.96 -48.83 -5.75
N VAL A 315 9.26 -48.53 -5.74
CA VAL A 315 10.30 -49.45 -6.22
C VAL A 315 10.31 -50.73 -5.40
N TYR A 316 10.17 -50.64 -4.07
CA TYR A 316 10.05 -51.81 -3.20
C TYR A 316 8.88 -52.70 -3.62
N PHE A 317 7.69 -52.15 -3.87
CA PHE A 317 6.56 -52.93 -4.37
C PHE A 317 6.80 -53.56 -5.75
N PHE A 318 7.48 -52.85 -6.67
CA PHE A 318 7.80 -53.40 -7.99
C PHE A 318 8.86 -54.49 -7.96
N VAL A 319 9.82 -54.44 -7.03
CA VAL A 319 10.90 -55.44 -6.88
C VAL A 319 10.42 -56.65 -6.08
N ALA A 320 9.65 -56.44 -5.01
CA ALA A 320 9.18 -57.51 -4.13
C ALA A 320 8.08 -58.39 -4.75
N ARG A 321 7.60 -58.09 -5.98
CA ARG A 321 6.58 -58.81 -6.79
C ARG A 321 5.84 -59.92 -6.04
N GLY A 322 4.97 -59.52 -5.13
CA GLY A 322 4.11 -60.39 -4.33
C GLY A 322 3.46 -59.57 -3.22
N LEU A 323 2.21 -59.87 -2.86
CA LEU A 323 1.66 -59.38 -1.59
C LEU A 323 2.47 -60.04 -0.47
N VAL A 324 3.43 -59.30 0.08
CA VAL A 324 4.05 -59.66 1.35
C VAL A 324 2.96 -59.52 2.40
N PHE A 325 2.38 -60.64 2.81
CA PHE A 325 1.39 -60.67 3.88
C PHE A 325 2.09 -60.33 5.18
N ASP A 326 1.67 -59.24 5.82
CA ASP A 326 2.21 -58.87 7.12
C ASP A 326 1.63 -59.81 8.19
N ILE A 327 2.43 -60.80 8.59
CA ILE A 327 2.10 -61.76 9.65
C ILE A 327 2.12 -61.12 11.05
N THR A 328 2.54 -59.86 11.19
CA THR A 328 2.47 -59.12 12.46
C THR A 328 1.09 -58.51 12.69
N GLU A 329 0.28 -58.39 11.63
CA GLU A 329 -1.12 -58.01 11.76
C GLU A 329 -1.93 -59.15 12.40
N ILE A 330 -2.75 -58.80 13.41
CA ILE A 330 -3.39 -59.79 14.30
C ILE A 330 -4.33 -60.73 13.54
N GLU A 331 -5.02 -60.22 12.52
CA GLU A 331 -5.97 -60.98 11.70
C GLU A 331 -5.23 -62.03 10.85
N ASN A 332 -4.12 -61.62 10.25
CA ASN A 332 -3.27 -62.47 9.43
C ASN A 332 -2.57 -63.54 10.28
N LEU A 333 -2.11 -63.17 11.48
CA LEU A 333 -1.52 -64.10 12.45
C LEU A 333 -2.54 -65.17 12.87
N PHE A 334 -3.81 -64.79 13.06
CA PHE A 334 -4.87 -65.71 13.45
C PHE A 334 -5.19 -66.71 12.34
N CYS A 335 -5.31 -66.24 11.09
CA CYS A 335 -5.51 -67.09 9.91
C CYS A 335 -4.36 -68.12 9.75
N VAL A 336 -3.12 -67.69 9.97
CA VAL A 336 -1.95 -68.57 9.93
C VAL A 336 -1.94 -69.57 11.08
N ALA A 337 -2.29 -69.15 12.30
CA ALA A 337 -2.36 -70.02 13.46
C ALA A 337 -3.42 -71.12 13.31
N PHE A 338 -4.61 -70.76 12.82
CA PHE A 338 -5.75 -71.66 12.66
C PHE A 338 -5.56 -72.69 11.54
N ASN A 339 -5.00 -72.27 10.40
CA ASN A 339 -4.82 -73.15 9.24
C ASN A 339 -3.51 -73.97 9.27
N SER A 340 -2.68 -73.82 10.31
CA SER A 340 -1.45 -74.61 10.46
C SER A 340 -1.73 -76.04 10.95
N ARG A 341 -1.40 -77.05 10.14
CA ARG A 341 -1.63 -78.48 10.47
C ARG A 341 -0.61 -78.98 11.49
N SER A 342 -1.01 -79.78 12.48
CA SER A 342 -0.07 -80.52 13.35
C SER A 342 0.52 -81.71 12.61
N ASP A 343 1.85 -81.83 12.59
CA ASP A 343 2.50 -83.08 12.18
C ASP A 343 2.72 -83.91 13.45
N GLY A 344 1.64 -84.59 13.85
CA GLY A 344 1.61 -85.56 14.93
C GLY A 344 0.73 -86.71 14.46
N THR A 345 1.37 -87.85 14.20
CA THR A 345 0.80 -89.16 13.85
C THR A 345 0.24 -89.32 12.43
N ALA A 346 1.13 -89.55 11.46
CA ALA A 346 1.12 -90.74 10.61
C ALA A 346 2.38 -90.72 9.73
N VAL A 347 3.41 -91.46 10.15
CA VAL A 347 4.48 -91.89 9.25
C VAL A 347 3.82 -92.81 8.23
N ASP A 348 3.58 -92.33 7.02
CA ASP A 348 3.25 -93.19 5.89
C ASP A 348 4.40 -93.16 4.88
N PHE A 349 4.99 -94.33 4.70
CA PHE A 349 6.25 -94.55 4.00
C PHE A 349 5.98 -94.74 2.51
N SER A 350 5.49 -93.70 1.82
CA SER A 350 5.39 -93.73 0.36
C SER A 350 5.21 -92.33 -0.22
N SER A 351 6.32 -91.65 -0.53
CA SER A 351 6.48 -90.78 -1.71
C SER A 351 7.74 -89.92 -1.56
N ARG A 352 8.55 -89.90 -2.60
CA ARG A 352 9.73 -89.04 -2.74
C ARG A 352 9.26 -87.59 -3.01
N MET A 353 9.17 -86.75 -1.98
CA MET A 353 9.48 -85.31 -1.98
C MET A 353 9.03 -84.70 -0.65
N ALA A 354 9.89 -84.76 0.38
CA ALA A 354 9.66 -84.03 1.61
C ALA A 354 10.00 -82.54 1.41
N ARG A 355 9.07 -81.75 0.84
CA ARG A 355 9.03 -80.31 1.14
C ARG A 355 8.63 -80.19 2.61
N ARG A 356 9.57 -79.76 3.47
CA ARG A 356 9.28 -79.44 4.88
C ARG A 356 8.14 -78.42 4.92
N ARG A 357 6.97 -78.88 5.35
CA ARG A 357 5.77 -78.07 5.63
C ARG A 357 5.83 -77.68 7.12
N ASP A 358 6.70 -76.73 7.44
CA ASP A 358 6.84 -76.24 8.82
C ASP A 358 5.91 -75.02 9.00
N GLY A 359 4.72 -75.25 9.55
CA GLY A 359 3.81 -74.19 10.02
C GLY A 359 4.17 -73.71 11.43
N PHE A 360 3.54 -72.64 11.93
CA PHE A 360 3.84 -72.08 13.27
C PHE A 360 3.08 -72.74 14.43
N TYR A 361 2.27 -73.77 14.17
CA TYR A 361 1.57 -74.61 15.17
C TYR A 361 0.95 -73.80 16.33
N GLY A 362 0.30 -72.68 16.02
CA GLY A 362 -0.34 -71.79 17.00
C GLY A 362 0.60 -71.03 17.95
N LYS A 363 1.93 -71.12 17.78
CA LYS A 363 2.93 -70.46 18.65
C LYS A 363 3.50 -69.16 18.10
N GLY A 364 3.13 -68.80 16.87
CA GLY A 364 3.59 -67.61 16.16
C GLY A 364 5.09 -67.65 15.79
N PRO A 365 5.54 -66.76 14.90
CA PRO A 365 6.95 -66.63 14.53
C PRO A 365 7.82 -66.08 15.68
N ARG A 366 9.05 -66.59 15.83
CA ARG A 366 10.04 -66.12 16.81
C ARG A 366 11.43 -65.90 16.18
N GLY A 367 12.06 -64.79 16.55
CA GLY A 367 13.46 -64.50 16.23
C GLY A 367 13.74 -64.41 14.73
N LYS A 368 14.67 -65.24 14.22
CA LYS A 368 15.07 -65.26 12.79
C LYS A 368 13.93 -65.63 11.83
N GLN A 369 12.80 -66.11 12.34
CA GLN A 369 11.63 -66.47 11.55
C GLN A 369 10.92 -65.27 10.91
N PHE A 370 11.11 -64.04 11.43
CA PHE A 370 10.60 -62.81 10.81
C PHE A 370 11.34 -62.39 9.52
N GLY A 371 12.52 -62.95 9.26
CA GLY A 371 13.32 -62.64 8.08
C GLY A 371 12.98 -63.48 6.84
N LEU A 372 11.96 -64.34 6.91
CA LEU A 372 11.55 -65.24 5.84
C LEU A 372 10.32 -64.68 5.12
N ALA A 373 10.35 -64.62 3.78
CA ALA A 373 9.23 -64.16 2.97
C ALA A 373 8.18 -65.28 2.83
N PHE A 374 7.07 -65.15 3.54
CA PHE A 374 5.96 -66.11 3.49
C PHE A 374 5.00 -65.74 2.35
N HIS A 375 4.64 -66.74 1.56
CA HIS A 375 3.68 -66.61 0.48
C HIS A 375 2.48 -67.52 0.77
N VAL A 376 1.28 -67.03 0.45
CA VAL A 376 0.03 -67.76 0.57
C VAL A 376 -0.39 -68.19 -0.83
N ASP A 377 -0.52 -69.49 -1.06
CA ASP A 377 -1.22 -70.03 -2.24
C ASP A 377 -2.65 -70.44 -1.83
N CYS A 378 -3.62 -70.12 -2.69
CA CYS A 378 -4.96 -70.68 -2.62
C CYS A 378 -5.04 -71.82 -3.63
N GLU A 379 -5.06 -73.06 -3.16
CA GLU A 379 -5.42 -74.20 -4.00
C GLU A 379 -6.96 -74.35 -4.03
N GLU A 380 -7.50 -75.00 -5.06
CA GLU A 380 -8.94 -75.07 -5.42
C GLU A 380 -9.91 -75.52 -4.31
N ASP A 381 -9.40 -75.98 -3.16
CA ASP A 381 -10.15 -76.41 -1.97
C ASP A 381 -10.27 -75.33 -0.86
N GLU A 382 -10.06 -74.04 -1.17
CA GLU A 382 -10.12 -72.91 -0.20
C GLU A 382 -9.16 -73.04 1.00
N ARG A 383 -8.09 -73.84 0.85
CA ARG A 383 -7.10 -74.05 1.92
C ARG A 383 -5.86 -73.19 1.70
N PHE A 384 -5.59 -72.32 2.66
CA PHE A 384 -4.42 -71.45 2.66
C PHE A 384 -3.19 -72.20 3.19
N HIS A 385 -2.14 -72.31 2.36
CA HIS A 385 -0.88 -72.91 2.78
C HIS A 385 0.26 -71.89 2.71
N LEU A 386 1.02 -71.79 3.81
CA LEU A 386 2.29 -71.08 3.82
C LEU A 386 3.37 -72.00 3.27
N TYR A 387 4.04 -71.56 2.21
CA TYR A 387 5.24 -72.24 1.73
C TYR A 387 6.44 -71.29 1.72
N LYS A 388 7.61 -71.87 1.98
CA LYS A 388 8.88 -71.23 1.72
C LYS A 388 9.17 -71.37 0.23
N ARG A 389 9.27 -70.26 -0.49
CA ARG A 389 9.87 -70.22 -1.83
C ARG A 389 11.37 -70.05 -1.65
N ASP A 390 12.17 -70.99 -2.15
CA ASP A 390 13.63 -70.85 -2.16
C ASP A 390 14.09 -69.76 -3.14
#